data_AF-A0A420KBR1-F1
#
_entry.id   AF-A0A420KBR1-F1
#
_cell.length_a   1.000
_cell.length_b   1.000
_cell.length_c   1.000
_cell.angle_alpha   90.00
_cell.angle_beta   90.00
_cell.angle_gamma   90.00
#
_symmetry.space_group_name_H-M   'P 1'
#
loop_
_entity.id
_entity.type
_entity.pdbx_description
1 polymer ?
#
loop_
_entity_poly.entity_id
_entity_poly.type
_entity_poly.pdbx_seq_one_letter_code
_entity_poly.pdbx_strand_id
1 'polypeptide(L)'
;MEIKLTGAETGDQLIKQLVYLRQCARRLLNAQNMERGNRASLKKMIEDEAVAGTSLEAEVRKVLAGVEGRLVDLEFAIIEIGQYLVHLGPELDKKVSREALFDAINTNHADRDTESVRKHGSKASHILFVLNLENSATKDDDVVIRPLNWCHQMAFMHELQTNPKLDRIVHDEANEFFNGAFGEYRERPLMERLAGRAM
;
A
#
# COMPACT_ATOMS: atom_id res chain seq x y z
N MET A 1 -18.34 -4.62 -6.42
CA MET A 1 -18.99 -3.53 -5.69
C MET A 1 -18.09 -2.32 -5.82
N GLU A 2 -18.52 -1.29 -6.54
CA GLU A 2 -17.75 -0.05 -6.70
C GLU A 2 -17.87 0.73 -5.39
N ILE A 3 -16.79 0.88 -4.63
CA ILE A 3 -16.82 1.61 -3.36
C ILE A 3 -16.64 3.09 -3.69
N LYS A 4 -17.68 3.89 -3.52
CA LYS A 4 -17.65 5.35 -3.72
C LYS A 4 -18.17 6.04 -2.46
N LEU A 5 -17.50 7.12 -2.08
CA LEU A 5 -17.98 8.02 -1.02
C LEU A 5 -19.00 8.97 -1.62
N THR A 6 -20.20 8.98 -1.04
CA THR A 6 -21.30 9.87 -1.40
C THR A 6 -21.45 11.02 -0.40
N GLY A 7 -20.84 10.89 0.79
CA GLY A 7 -20.97 11.83 1.90
C GLY A 7 -22.21 11.57 2.77
N ALA A 8 -23.15 10.76 2.30
CA ALA A 8 -24.38 10.39 3.02
C ALA A 8 -24.18 9.18 3.95
N GLU A 9 -22.99 8.57 3.96
CA GLU A 9 -22.71 7.41 4.79
C GLU A 9 -22.76 7.76 6.28
N THR A 10 -23.38 6.86 7.05
CA THR A 10 -23.33 6.81 8.52
C THR A 10 -21.96 6.32 9.00
N GLY A 11 -21.62 6.58 10.28
CA GLY A 11 -20.39 6.07 10.89
C GLY A 11 -20.24 4.54 10.76
N ASP A 12 -21.31 3.79 10.99
CA ASP A 12 -21.31 2.33 10.84
C ASP A 12 -21.03 1.86 9.41
N GLN A 13 -21.56 2.58 8.41
CA GLN A 13 -21.28 2.27 7.01
C GLN A 13 -19.80 2.53 6.67
N LEU A 14 -19.22 3.62 7.17
CA LEU A 14 -17.80 3.93 6.99
C LEU A 14 -16.88 2.90 7.67
N ILE A 15 -17.23 2.44 8.88
CA ILE A 15 -16.51 1.36 9.56
C ILE A 15 -16.60 0.05 8.75
N LYS A 16 -17.78 -0.31 8.25
CA LYS A 16 -17.93 -1.50 7.40
C LYS A 16 -17.07 -1.40 6.13
N GLN A 17 -17.02 -0.23 5.50
CA GLN A 17 -16.14 0.01 4.36
C GLN A 17 -14.67 -0.17 4.73
N LEU A 18 -14.22 0.41 5.85
CA LEU A 18 -12.84 0.26 6.33
C LEU A 18 -12.47 -1.21 6.58
N VAL A 19 -13.33 -1.96 7.27
CA VAL A 19 -13.12 -3.39 7.53
C VAL A 19 -13.09 -4.20 6.24
N TYR A 20 -13.98 -3.89 5.28
CA TYR A 20 -13.99 -4.52 3.96
C TYR A 20 -12.68 -4.25 3.19
N LEU A 21 -12.23 -2.99 3.14
CA LEU A 21 -10.97 -2.61 2.52
C LEU A 21 -9.79 -3.37 3.12
N ARG A 22 -9.75 -3.53 4.44
CA ARG A 22 -8.70 -4.29 5.11
C ARG A 22 -8.66 -5.74 4.66
N GLN A 23 -9.82 -6.38 4.56
CA GLN A 23 -9.92 -7.76 4.09
C GLN A 23 -9.52 -7.88 2.62
N CYS A 24 -9.93 -6.95 1.77
CA CYS A 24 -9.53 -6.90 0.37
C CYS A 24 -8.01 -6.71 0.22
N ALA A 25 -7.45 -5.73 0.91
CA ALA A 25 -6.01 -5.45 0.91
C ALA A 25 -5.21 -6.68 1.35
N ARG A 26 -5.63 -7.38 2.41
CA ARG A 26 -4.97 -8.63 2.85
C ARG A 26 -5.01 -9.72 1.77
N ARG A 27 -6.14 -9.90 1.10
CA ARG A 27 -6.27 -10.87 0.00
C ARG A 27 -5.36 -10.52 -1.18
N LEU A 28 -5.30 -9.25 -1.55
CA LEU A 28 -4.43 -8.77 -2.62
C LEU A 28 -2.95 -8.98 -2.30
N LEU A 29 -2.53 -8.68 -1.06
CA LEU A 29 -1.15 -8.90 -0.63
C LEU A 29 -0.77 -10.38 -0.61
N ASN A 30 -1.67 -11.25 -0.16
CA ASN A 30 -1.45 -12.70 -0.24
C ASN A 30 -1.32 -13.18 -1.70
N ALA A 31 -2.19 -12.69 -2.60
CA ALA A 31 -2.10 -12.99 -4.02
C ALA A 31 -0.78 -12.49 -4.62
N GLN A 32 -0.36 -11.26 -4.27
CA GLN A 32 0.91 -10.69 -4.71
C GLN A 32 2.11 -11.53 -4.23
N ASN A 33 2.10 -11.99 -2.98
CA ASN A 33 3.16 -12.85 -2.44
C ASN A 33 3.21 -14.21 -3.15
N MET A 34 2.05 -14.80 -3.44
CA MET A 34 1.96 -16.04 -4.23
C MET A 34 2.54 -15.85 -5.63
N GLU A 35 2.16 -14.78 -6.33
CA GLU A 35 2.67 -14.50 -7.68
C GLU A 35 4.17 -14.15 -7.69
N ARG A 36 4.69 -13.50 -6.64
CA ARG A 36 6.14 -13.32 -6.46
C ARG A 36 6.86 -14.66 -6.33
N GLY A 37 6.29 -15.62 -5.59
CA GLY A 37 6.79 -16.99 -5.48
C GLY A 37 6.76 -17.75 -6.81
N ASN A 38 5.66 -17.63 -7.56
CA ASN A 38 5.54 -18.20 -8.91
C ASN A 38 6.60 -17.62 -9.84
N ARG A 39 6.77 -16.29 -9.86
CA ARG A 39 7.77 -15.60 -10.67
C ARG A 39 9.18 -16.10 -10.37
N ALA A 40 9.54 -16.21 -9.08
CA ALA A 40 10.86 -16.71 -8.68
C ALA A 40 11.09 -18.15 -9.15
N SER A 41 10.08 -19.01 -9.01
CA SER A 41 10.13 -20.41 -9.44
C SER A 41 10.28 -20.55 -10.96
N LEU A 42 9.52 -19.78 -11.74
CA LEU A 42 9.58 -19.78 -13.21
C LEU A 42 10.92 -19.24 -13.73
N LYS A 43 11.47 -18.19 -13.10
CA LYS A 43 12.80 -17.68 -13.46
C LYS A 43 13.88 -18.74 -13.23
N LYS A 44 13.84 -19.42 -12.09
CA LYS A 44 14.75 -20.53 -11.79
C LYS A 44 14.63 -21.68 -12.80
N MET A 45 13.42 -21.98 -13.28
CA MET A 45 13.22 -23.00 -14.32
C MET A 45 13.82 -22.61 -15.67
N ILE A 46 13.81 -21.32 -16.03
CA ILE A 46 14.42 -20.85 -17.29
C ILE A 46 15.95 -20.94 -17.21
N GLU A 47 16.52 -20.73 -16.02
CA GLU A 47 17.95 -20.84 -15.75
C GLU A 47 18.45 -22.31 -15.71
N ASP A 48 17.54 -23.28 -15.67
CA ASP A 48 17.88 -24.71 -15.71
C ASP A 48 18.34 -25.11 -17.13
N GLU A 49 19.58 -25.61 -17.22
CA GLU A 49 20.18 -26.08 -18.48
C GLU A 49 19.35 -27.17 -19.17
N ALA A 50 18.54 -27.94 -18.41
CA ALA A 50 17.65 -28.95 -18.97
C ALA A 50 16.45 -28.36 -19.72
N VAL A 51 16.10 -27.09 -19.44
CA VAL A 51 14.98 -26.36 -20.05
C VAL A 51 15.48 -25.43 -21.15
N ALA A 52 16.70 -24.92 -21.03
CA ALA A 52 17.29 -23.96 -21.97
C ALA A 52 17.30 -24.49 -23.43
N GLY A 53 16.82 -23.66 -24.36
CA GLY A 53 16.75 -23.96 -25.79
C GLY A 53 15.62 -24.92 -26.21
N THR A 54 14.76 -25.33 -25.28
CA THR A 54 13.65 -26.25 -25.55
C THR A 54 12.33 -25.52 -25.83
N SER A 55 11.34 -26.23 -26.39
CA SER A 55 9.96 -25.70 -26.51
C SER A 55 9.33 -25.39 -25.16
N LEU A 56 9.75 -26.09 -24.10
CA LEU A 56 9.31 -25.85 -22.73
C LEU A 56 9.77 -24.47 -22.24
N GLU A 57 10.96 -23.99 -22.63
CA GLU A 57 11.42 -22.64 -22.28
C GLU A 57 10.45 -21.57 -22.79
N ALA A 58 9.99 -21.69 -24.04
CA ALA A 58 9.06 -20.73 -24.63
C ALA A 58 7.71 -20.71 -23.90
N GLU A 59 7.21 -21.88 -23.49
CA GLU A 59 5.99 -21.99 -22.68
C GLU A 59 6.17 -21.36 -21.29
N VAL A 60 7.28 -21.66 -20.61
CA VAL A 60 7.60 -21.09 -19.29
C VAL A 60 7.72 -19.57 -19.37
N ARG A 61 8.36 -19.02 -20.42
CA ARG A 61 8.43 -17.57 -20.65
C ARG A 61 7.05 -16.93 -20.87
N LYS A 62 6.16 -17.60 -21.59
CA LYS A 62 4.78 -17.13 -21.77
C LYS A 62 4.02 -17.09 -20.44
N VAL A 63 4.17 -18.11 -19.60
CA VAL A 63 3.56 -18.14 -18.27
C VAL A 63 4.16 -17.05 -17.37
N LEU A 64 5.49 -16.85 -17.41
CA LEU A 64 6.18 -15.79 -16.68
C LEU A 64 5.65 -14.41 -17.05
N ALA A 65 5.49 -14.12 -18.35
CA ALA A 65 4.90 -12.85 -18.80
C ALA A 65 3.46 -12.65 -18.24
N GLY A 66 2.66 -13.72 -18.19
CA GLY A 66 1.34 -13.67 -17.58
C GLY A 66 1.36 -13.42 -16.07
N VAL A 67 2.33 -13.98 -15.35
CA VAL A 67 2.55 -13.71 -13.92
C VAL A 67 2.98 -12.25 -13.71
N GLU A 68 3.89 -11.74 -14.54
CA GLU A 68 4.35 -10.35 -14.47
C GLU A 68 3.22 -9.35 -14.73
N GLY A 69 2.35 -9.62 -15.72
CA GLY A 69 1.14 -8.82 -15.93
C GLY A 69 0.21 -8.80 -14.71
N ARG A 70 -0.08 -9.95 -14.11
CA ARG A 70 -0.90 -10.03 -12.90
C ARG A 70 -0.28 -9.31 -11.70
N LEU A 71 1.05 -9.33 -11.56
CA LEU A 71 1.73 -8.60 -10.50
C LEU A 71 1.52 -7.08 -10.63
N VAL A 72 1.53 -6.56 -11.86
CA VAL A 72 1.23 -5.14 -12.15
C VAL A 72 -0.22 -4.83 -11.79
N ASP A 73 -1.17 -5.66 -12.23
CA ASP A 73 -2.60 -5.47 -11.92
C ASP A 73 -2.87 -5.46 -10.41
N LEU A 74 -2.23 -6.38 -9.68
CA LEU A 74 -2.34 -6.45 -8.21
C LEU A 74 -1.73 -5.21 -7.54
N GLU A 75 -0.62 -4.69 -8.05
CA GLU A 75 0.01 -3.48 -7.53
C GLU A 75 -0.88 -2.25 -7.71
N PHE A 76 -1.51 -2.08 -8.88
CA PHE A 76 -2.49 -1.01 -9.08
C PHE A 76 -3.73 -1.15 -8.19
N ALA A 77 -4.26 -2.35 -8.01
CA ALA A 77 -5.38 -2.57 -7.09
C ALA A 77 -5.03 -2.20 -5.63
N ILE A 78 -3.79 -2.45 -5.20
CA ILE A 78 -3.27 -2.03 -3.88
C ILE A 78 -3.18 -0.50 -3.79
N ILE A 79 -2.68 0.16 -4.84
CA ILE A 79 -2.58 1.62 -4.94
C ILE A 79 -3.98 2.26 -4.87
N GLU A 80 -4.97 1.72 -5.58
CA GLU A 80 -6.34 2.23 -5.59
C GLU A 80 -6.98 2.20 -4.19
N ILE A 81 -6.74 1.13 -3.42
CA ILE A 81 -7.17 1.08 -2.01
C ILE A 81 -6.50 2.20 -1.21
N GLY A 82 -5.20 2.40 -1.38
CA GLY A 82 -4.46 3.47 -0.69
C GLY A 82 -4.95 4.88 -1.03
N GLN A 83 -5.27 5.13 -2.30
CA GLN A 83 -5.85 6.40 -2.75
C GLN A 83 -7.24 6.62 -2.17
N TYR A 84 -8.09 5.59 -2.17
CA TYR A 84 -9.42 5.68 -1.58
C TYR A 84 -9.37 5.97 -0.07
N LEU A 85 -8.41 5.34 0.63
CA LEU A 85 -8.18 5.54 2.07
C LEU A 85 -7.87 7.01 2.44
N VAL A 86 -7.21 7.77 1.56
CA VAL A 86 -6.93 9.21 1.76
C VAL A 86 -8.24 10.00 1.86
N HIS A 87 -9.26 9.62 1.08
CA HIS A 87 -10.57 10.26 1.11
C HIS A 87 -11.48 9.73 2.21
N LEU A 88 -11.33 8.46 2.58
CA LEU A 88 -12.10 7.84 3.67
C LEU A 88 -11.74 8.42 5.04
N GLY A 89 -10.45 8.72 5.28
CA GLY A 89 -9.95 9.25 6.56
C GLY A 89 -10.74 10.46 7.10
N PRO A 90 -10.88 11.55 6.32
CA PRO A 90 -11.66 12.71 6.74
C PRO A 90 -13.14 12.44 7.02
N GLU A 91 -13.75 11.47 6.34
CA GLU A 91 -15.15 11.08 6.62
C GLU A 91 -15.26 10.26 7.92
N LEU A 92 -14.27 9.40 8.20
CA LEU A 92 -14.15 8.71 9.49
C LEU A 92 -14.01 9.72 10.63
N ASP A 93 -13.14 10.71 10.49
CA ASP A 93 -12.90 11.75 11.51
C ASP A 93 -14.18 12.51 11.91
N LYS A 94 -15.13 12.68 10.98
CA LYS A 94 -16.38 13.41 11.22
C LYS A 94 -17.45 12.59 11.93
N LYS A 95 -17.50 11.27 11.70
CA LYS A 95 -18.69 10.45 11.97
C LYS A 95 -18.40 9.20 12.81
N VAL A 96 -17.13 8.85 13.01
CA VAL A 96 -16.72 7.61 13.68
C VAL A 96 -15.94 7.93 14.95
N SER A 97 -16.27 7.24 16.04
CA SER A 97 -15.52 7.37 17.28
C SER A 97 -14.14 6.72 17.15
N ARG A 98 -13.15 7.28 17.85
CA ARG A 98 -11.80 6.71 17.87
C ARG A 98 -11.76 5.26 18.36
N GLU A 99 -12.63 4.91 19.31
CA GLU A 99 -12.75 3.54 19.82
C GLU A 99 -13.22 2.57 18.74
N ALA A 100 -14.29 2.93 18.00
CA ALA A 100 -14.78 2.12 16.89
C ALA A 100 -13.73 1.98 15.77
N LEU A 101 -12.90 3.00 15.56
CA LEU A 101 -11.79 2.92 14.61
C LEU A 101 -10.74 1.89 15.05
N PHE A 102 -10.31 1.92 16.32
CA PHE A 102 -9.36 0.93 16.86
C PHE A 102 -9.89 -0.51 16.79
N ASP A 103 -11.18 -0.70 17.07
CA ASP A 103 -11.82 -2.00 16.91
C ASP A 103 -11.82 -2.45 15.45
N ALA A 104 -12.15 -1.54 14.52
CA ALA A 104 -12.19 -1.83 13.10
C ALA A 104 -10.84 -2.25 12.53
N ILE A 105 -9.73 -1.73 13.06
CA ILE A 105 -8.37 -2.12 12.67
C ILE A 105 -7.74 -3.18 13.57
N ASN A 106 -8.49 -3.74 14.52
CA ASN A 106 -8.05 -4.83 15.40
C ASN A 106 -6.78 -4.48 16.21
N THR A 107 -6.77 -3.27 16.80
CA THR A 107 -5.71 -2.82 17.71
C THR A 107 -5.91 -3.39 19.11
N ASN A 108 -4.83 -3.86 19.74
CA ASN A 108 -4.84 -4.32 21.13
C ASN A 108 -5.15 -3.15 22.09
N HIS A 109 -5.90 -3.40 23.17
CA HIS A 109 -6.26 -2.36 24.14
C HIS A 109 -5.05 -1.63 24.73
N ALA A 110 -3.94 -2.34 24.98
CA ALA A 110 -2.72 -1.73 25.52
C ALA A 110 -2.10 -0.69 24.59
N ASP A 111 -2.30 -0.82 23.27
CA ASP A 111 -1.71 0.06 22.28
C ASP A 111 -2.58 1.30 21.99
N ARG A 112 -3.83 1.32 22.49
CA ARG A 112 -4.79 2.41 22.23
C ARG A 112 -4.52 3.68 23.05
N ASP A 113 -3.64 3.61 24.05
CA ASP A 113 -3.39 4.72 24.97
C ASP A 113 -1.89 4.90 25.31
N THR A 114 -1.02 4.67 24.33
CA THR A 114 0.41 5.01 24.45
C THR A 114 0.62 6.52 24.28
N GLU A 115 1.79 7.02 24.69
CA GLU A 115 2.14 8.44 24.52
C GLU A 115 2.04 8.90 23.05
N SER A 116 2.53 8.07 22.12
CA SER A 116 2.42 8.33 20.69
C SER A 116 0.97 8.43 20.22
N VAL A 117 0.08 7.56 20.71
CA VAL A 117 -1.36 7.63 20.38
C VAL A 117 -2.00 8.88 20.96
N ARG A 118 -1.67 9.27 22.19
CA ARG A 118 -2.19 10.52 22.77
C ARG A 118 -1.74 11.76 21.98
N LYS A 119 -0.50 11.76 21.49
CA LYS A 119 0.09 12.88 20.75
C LYS A 119 -0.38 12.96 19.29
N HIS A 120 -0.51 11.82 18.62
CA HIS A 120 -0.74 11.78 17.17
C HIS A 120 -2.06 11.13 16.76
N GLY A 121 -2.74 10.39 17.64
CA GLY A 121 -3.96 9.62 17.35
C GLY A 121 -5.26 10.42 17.38
N SER A 122 -5.22 11.70 16.97
CA SER A 122 -6.41 12.56 16.86
C SER A 122 -7.12 12.45 15.51
N LYS A 123 -6.44 11.91 14.49
CA LYS A 123 -6.95 11.73 13.14
C LYS A 123 -6.90 10.27 12.72
N ALA A 124 -7.89 9.83 11.96
CA ALA A 124 -7.98 8.49 11.41
C ALA A 124 -6.77 8.18 10.53
N SER A 125 -6.33 9.13 9.69
CA SER A 125 -5.13 8.94 8.87
C SER A 125 -3.87 8.68 9.71
N HIS A 126 -3.71 9.35 10.86
CA HIS A 126 -2.56 9.09 11.73
C HIS A 126 -2.65 7.72 12.40
N ILE A 127 -3.85 7.32 12.83
CA ILE A 127 -4.09 5.99 13.42
C ILE A 127 -3.81 4.88 12.41
N LEU A 128 -4.28 5.03 11.18
CA LEU A 128 -4.15 4.04 10.12
C LEU A 128 -2.72 3.99 9.53
N PHE A 129 -2.08 5.14 9.33
CA PHE A 129 -0.88 5.22 8.49
C PHE A 129 0.42 5.58 9.23
N VAL A 130 0.32 6.24 10.39
CA VAL A 130 1.51 6.74 11.11
C VAL A 130 1.81 5.90 12.33
N LEU A 131 0.78 5.56 13.11
CA LEU A 131 0.96 4.86 14.39
C LEU A 131 1.16 3.34 14.23
N ASN A 132 0.99 2.78 13.02
CA ASN A 132 1.22 1.36 12.71
C ASN A 132 0.50 0.38 13.66
N LEU A 133 -0.72 0.73 14.09
CA LEU A 133 -1.48 -0.01 15.10
C LEU A 133 -2.40 -1.10 14.53
N GLU A 134 -2.47 -1.21 13.21
CA GLU A 134 -3.32 -2.19 12.54
C GLU A 134 -2.89 -3.62 12.93
N ASN A 135 -3.86 -4.42 13.36
CA ASN A 135 -3.67 -5.79 13.84
C ASN A 135 -2.58 -5.93 14.93
N SER A 136 -2.29 -4.89 15.72
CA SER A 136 -1.29 -5.00 16.80
C SER A 136 -1.62 -6.09 17.83
N ALA A 137 -2.88 -6.53 17.89
CA ALA A 137 -3.32 -7.69 18.66
C ALA A 137 -2.65 -9.03 18.24
N THR A 138 -2.11 -9.14 17.02
CA THR A 138 -1.54 -10.40 16.49
C THR A 138 -0.04 -10.59 16.77
N LYS A 139 0.66 -9.61 17.36
CA LYS A 139 2.11 -9.67 17.73
C LYS A 139 3.07 -10.09 16.59
N ASP A 140 2.72 -9.85 15.34
CA ASP A 140 3.53 -10.20 14.16
C ASP A 140 3.62 -8.96 13.26
N ASP A 141 4.78 -8.76 12.63
CA ASP A 141 5.20 -7.53 11.94
C ASP A 141 5.20 -7.66 10.39
N ASP A 142 4.71 -8.78 9.84
CA ASP A 142 4.57 -8.96 8.39
C ASP A 142 3.68 -7.85 7.76
N VAL A 143 4.02 -7.41 6.54
CA VAL A 143 3.23 -6.46 5.74
C VAL A 143 1.78 -6.93 5.57
N VAL A 144 1.57 -8.26 5.49
CA VAL A 144 0.23 -8.87 5.41
C VAL A 144 -0.63 -8.54 6.66
N ILE A 145 0.00 -8.14 7.76
CA ILE A 145 -0.64 -7.81 9.03
C ILE A 145 -1.05 -6.33 9.07
N ARG A 146 -0.40 -5.45 8.32
CA ARG A 146 -0.78 -4.03 8.24
C ARG A 146 -1.19 -3.65 6.82
N PRO A 147 -2.20 -4.33 6.25
CA PRO A 147 -2.51 -4.23 4.83
C PRO A 147 -3.00 -2.83 4.43
N LEU A 148 -3.73 -2.10 5.28
CA LEU A 148 -4.18 -0.74 4.96
C LEU A 148 -3.01 0.25 4.96
N ASN A 149 -2.10 0.10 5.94
CA ASN A 149 -0.88 0.89 6.00
C ASN A 149 -0.03 0.72 4.73
N TRP A 150 0.17 -0.53 4.31
CA TRP A 150 0.90 -0.84 3.09
C TRP A 150 0.24 -0.26 1.83
N CYS A 151 -1.08 -0.40 1.69
CA CYS A 151 -1.81 0.20 0.57
C CYS A 151 -1.59 1.71 0.51
N HIS A 152 -1.66 2.40 1.66
CA HIS A 152 -1.39 3.83 1.74
C HIS A 152 0.06 4.17 1.34
N GLN A 153 1.04 3.42 1.83
CA GLN A 153 2.44 3.61 1.43
C GLN A 153 2.64 3.45 -0.08
N MET A 154 2.05 2.43 -0.69
CA MET A 154 2.11 2.21 -2.14
C MET A 154 1.46 3.35 -2.91
N ALA A 155 0.29 3.83 -2.47
CA ALA A 155 -0.37 4.98 -3.09
C ALA A 155 0.46 6.26 -2.96
N PHE A 156 1.09 6.49 -1.81
CA PHE A 156 1.96 7.63 -1.59
C PHE A 156 3.22 7.57 -2.46
N MET A 157 3.86 6.40 -2.56
CA MET A 157 5.01 6.20 -3.44
C MET A 157 4.65 6.37 -4.92
N HIS A 158 3.50 5.86 -5.34
CA HIS A 158 3.00 6.09 -6.69
C HIS A 158 2.79 7.58 -6.95
N GLU A 159 2.11 8.29 -6.04
CA GLU A 159 1.87 9.73 -6.18
C GLU A 159 3.17 10.53 -6.21
N LEU A 160 4.17 10.18 -5.40
CA LEU A 160 5.51 10.79 -5.46
C LEU A 160 6.17 10.61 -6.83
N GLN A 161 5.97 9.47 -7.49
CA GLN A 161 6.53 9.22 -8.81
C GLN A 161 5.79 9.96 -9.92
N THR A 162 4.46 10.08 -9.80
CA THR A 162 3.60 10.61 -10.87
C THR A 162 3.26 12.10 -10.72
N ASN A 163 3.43 12.69 -9.54
CA ASN A 163 3.07 14.07 -9.25
C ASN A 163 4.33 14.91 -8.92
N PRO A 164 4.82 15.75 -9.86
CA PRO A 164 6.07 16.49 -9.67
C PRO A 164 5.98 17.55 -8.56
N LYS A 165 4.76 18.03 -8.22
CA LYS A 165 4.58 18.97 -7.12
C LYS A 165 4.81 18.27 -5.78
N LEU A 166 4.27 17.06 -5.62
CA LEU A 166 4.43 16.29 -4.40
C LEU A 166 5.88 15.80 -4.24
N ASP A 167 6.50 15.29 -5.31
CA ASP A 167 7.91 14.84 -5.31
C ASP A 167 8.84 15.96 -4.84
N ARG A 168 8.64 17.18 -5.37
CA ARG A 168 9.42 18.36 -4.98
C ARG A 168 9.19 18.76 -3.51
N ILE A 169 7.94 18.82 -3.06
CA ILE A 169 7.64 19.17 -1.67
C ILE A 169 8.32 18.19 -0.72
N VAL A 170 8.20 16.88 -0.98
CA VAL A 170 8.82 15.86 -0.13
C VAL A 170 10.33 15.90 -0.18
N HIS A 171 10.92 16.17 -1.36
CA HIS A 171 12.35 16.40 -1.47
C HIS A 171 12.81 17.57 -0.62
N ASP A 172 12.16 18.74 -0.77
CA ASP A 172 12.58 19.98 -0.08
C ASP A 172 12.45 19.82 1.45
N GLU A 173 11.36 19.24 1.94
CA GLU A 173 11.14 18.94 3.36
C GLU A 173 12.14 17.91 3.91
N ALA A 174 12.40 16.83 3.17
CA ALA A 174 13.41 15.84 3.57
C ALA A 174 14.81 16.47 3.58
N ASN A 175 15.13 17.29 2.59
CA ASN A 175 16.42 17.97 2.51
C ASN A 175 16.62 18.95 3.66
N GLU A 176 15.58 19.69 4.05
CA GLU A 176 15.61 20.53 5.25
C GLU A 176 15.86 19.69 6.51
N PHE A 177 15.09 18.62 6.72
CA PHE A 177 15.20 17.76 7.89
C PHE A 177 16.58 17.08 8.00
N PHE A 178 17.15 16.66 6.87
CA PHE A 178 18.44 15.98 6.81
C PHE A 178 19.61 16.95 6.52
N ASN A 179 19.46 18.25 6.81
CA ASN A 179 20.51 19.28 6.73
C ASN A 179 21.20 19.38 5.35
N GLY A 180 20.42 19.34 4.27
CA GLY A 180 20.89 19.51 2.89
C GLY A 180 21.49 18.24 2.25
N ALA A 181 21.29 17.06 2.85
CA ALA A 181 21.92 15.81 2.41
C ALA A 181 21.57 15.36 0.97
N PHE A 182 20.45 15.81 0.41
CA PHE A 182 19.96 15.38 -0.91
C PHE A 182 20.28 16.39 -2.04
N GLY A 183 20.78 17.58 -1.71
CA GLY A 183 21.20 18.58 -2.70
C GLY A 183 20.04 19.31 -3.37
N GLU A 184 20.21 19.73 -4.62
CA GLU A 184 19.16 20.41 -5.40
C GLU A 184 18.17 19.42 -5.99
N TYR A 185 16.88 19.76 -5.93
CA TYR A 185 15.84 18.96 -6.56
C TYR A 185 16.05 18.84 -8.08
N ARG A 186 16.02 17.62 -8.58
CA ARG A 186 16.03 17.31 -10.02
C ARG A 186 14.74 16.60 -10.39
N GLU A 187 13.94 17.23 -11.23
CA GLU A 187 12.68 16.64 -11.70
C GLU A 187 12.98 15.38 -12.54
N ARG A 188 12.23 14.31 -12.28
CA ARG A 188 12.35 13.05 -13.02
C ARG A 188 11.91 13.24 -14.48
N PRO A 189 12.64 12.68 -15.46
CA PRO A 189 12.21 12.65 -16.85
C PRO A 189 10.81 12.06 -17.01
N LEU A 190 10.03 12.59 -17.96
CA LEU A 190 8.64 12.15 -18.20
C LEU A 190 8.51 10.63 -18.39
N MET A 191 9.46 10.00 -19.09
CA MET A 191 9.45 8.55 -19.32
C MET A 191 9.63 7.74 -18.03
N GLU A 192 10.44 8.22 -17.09
CA GLU A 192 10.60 7.55 -15.80
C GLU A 192 9.34 7.67 -14.94
N ARG A 193 8.62 8.79 -15.06
CA ARG A 193 7.33 9.00 -14.37
C ARG A 193 6.22 8.12 -14.94
N LEU A 194 6.22 7.89 -16.26
CA LEU A 194 5.18 7.12 -16.94
C LEU A 194 5.44 5.61 -16.92
N ALA A 195 6.70 5.17 -16.95
CA ALA A 195 7.06 3.76 -17.04
C ALA A 195 7.35 3.11 -15.68
N GLY A 196 7.54 3.87 -14.59
CA GLY A 196 7.86 3.36 -13.25
C GLY A 196 9.26 2.75 -13.11
N ARG A 197 9.83 2.25 -14.21
CA ARG A 197 11.23 1.92 -14.53
C ARG A 197 11.25 1.62 -16.03
N ALA A 198 12.03 2.35 -16.82
CA ALA A 198 12.40 1.84 -18.13
C ALA A 198 13.20 0.54 -17.90
N MET A 199 12.74 -0.56 -18.51
CA MET A 199 13.54 -1.78 -18.65
C MET A 199 14.78 -1.51 -19.49
#